data_AF-A0A1M6H0H3-F1
#
_entry.id   AF-A0A1M6H0H3-F1
#
_cell.length_a   1.000
_cell.length_b   1.000
_cell.length_c   1.000
_cell.angle_alpha   90.00
_cell.angle_beta   90.00
_cell.angle_gamma   90.00
#
_symmetry.space_group_name_H-M   'P 1'
#
loop_
_entity.id
_entity.type
_entity.pdbx_description
1 polymer ?
#
loop_
_entity_poly.entity_id
_entity_poly.type
_entity_poly.pdbx_seq_one_letter_code
_entity_poly.pdbx_strand_id
1 'polypeptide(L)'
;MPRLARFCMIHYLVGFGVATLFVGALLLADMSGLRHLVTSTADGPLALAMLWFFNGIVFAGAQVGVALFLRAESDAEGPRGSAPALAAPPVAVLRREGRA
;
A
#
# COMPACT_ATOMS: atom_id res chain seq x y z
N MET A 1 3.52 -5.04 -20.83
CA MET A 1 3.75 -4.00 -19.79
C MET A 1 4.56 -4.62 -18.64
N PRO A 2 5.58 -3.92 -18.10
CA PRO A 2 6.45 -4.44 -17.04
C PRO A 2 5.62 -4.92 -15.83
N ARG A 3 5.99 -6.08 -15.26
CA ARG A 3 5.14 -6.84 -14.31
C ARG A 3 4.82 -6.07 -13.01
N LEU A 4 5.67 -5.12 -12.62
CA LEU A 4 5.47 -4.30 -11.41
C LEU A 4 4.29 -3.31 -11.56
N ALA A 5 4.17 -2.61 -12.69
CA ALA A 5 3.12 -1.61 -12.88
C ALA A 5 1.72 -2.25 -12.84
N ARG A 6 1.57 -3.44 -13.42
CA ARG A 6 0.32 -4.21 -13.39
C ARG A 6 -0.04 -4.65 -11.96
N PHE A 7 0.95 -5.04 -11.17
CA PHE A 7 0.72 -5.44 -9.78
C PHE A 7 0.17 -4.28 -8.95
N CYS A 8 0.81 -3.10 -9.00
CA CYS A 8 0.33 -1.92 -8.28
C CYS A 8 -1.07 -1.50 -8.73
N MET A 9 -1.35 -1.53 -10.03
CA MET A 9 -2.66 -1.12 -10.57
C MET A 9 -3.80 -2.02 -10.10
N ILE A 10 -3.58 -3.35 -10.01
CA ILE A 10 -4.59 -4.29 -9.49
C ILE A 10 -4.94 -3.97 -8.04
N HIS A 11 -3.94 -3.68 -7.19
CA HIS A 11 -4.19 -3.37 -5.77
C HIS A 11 -4.94 -2.05 -5.59
N TYR A 12 -4.65 -1.05 -6.43
CA TYR A 12 -5.44 0.19 -6.49
C TYR A 12 -6.90 -0.07 -6.88
N LEU A 13 -7.14 -0.91 -7.89
CA LEU A 13 -8.48 -1.29 -8.33
C LEU A 13 -9.26 -2.04 -7.25
N VAL A 14 -8.60 -2.97 -6.54
CA VAL A 14 -9.20 -3.69 -5.40
C VAL A 14 -9.56 -2.72 -4.28
N GLY A 15 -8.65 -1.81 -3.92
CA GLY A 15 -8.92 -0.78 -2.91
C GLY A 15 -10.13 0.09 -3.26
N PHE A 16 -10.23 0.54 -4.52
CA PHE A 16 -11.38 1.31 -5.00
C PHE A 16 -12.69 0.50 -5.05
N GLY A 17 -12.62 -0.79 -5.39
CA GLY A 17 -13.79 -1.68 -5.33
C GLY A 17 -14.35 -1.82 -3.92
N VAL A 18 -13.46 -2.02 -2.93
CA VAL A 18 -13.84 -2.07 -1.51
C VAL A 18 -14.39 -0.72 -1.03
N ALA A 19 -13.81 0.39 -1.50
CA ALA A 19 -14.29 1.73 -1.17
C ALA A 19 -15.72 1.99 -1.66
N THR A 20 -16.06 1.53 -2.87
CA THR A 20 -17.44 1.62 -3.38
C THR A 20 -18.41 0.87 -2.49
N LEU A 21 -18.04 -0.33 -2.05
CA LEU A 21 -18.82 -1.13 -1.10
C LEU A 21 -19.00 -0.42 0.25
N PHE A 22 -17.92 0.16 0.78
CA PHE A 22 -17.94 0.90 2.04
C PHE A 22 -18.80 2.15 1.96
N VAL A 23 -18.61 2.99 0.94
CA VAL A 23 -19.43 4.19 0.73
C VAL A 23 -20.89 3.83 0.49
N GLY A 24 -21.16 2.78 -0.29
CA GLY A 24 -22.52 2.25 -0.45
C GLY A 24 -23.15 1.83 0.88
N ALA A 25 -22.39 1.16 1.74
CA ALA A 25 -22.84 0.78 3.08
C ALA A 25 -23.12 2.01 3.97
N LEU A 26 -22.30 3.07 3.90
CA LEU A 26 -22.55 4.32 4.63
C LEU A 26 -23.84 5.03 4.18
N LEU A 27 -24.12 5.03 2.87
CA LEU A 27 -25.35 5.59 2.30
C LEU A 27 -26.58 4.74 2.69
N LEU A 28 -26.45 3.42 2.75
CA LEU A 28 -27.51 2.50 3.17
C LEU A 28 -27.81 2.62 4.66
N ALA A 29 -26.79 2.73 5.50
CA ALA A 29 -26.91 2.89 6.95
C ALA A 29 -27.34 4.32 7.37
N ASP A 30 -27.42 5.25 6.41
CA ASP A 30 -27.75 6.66 6.60
C ASP A 30 -26.99 7.29 7.77
N MET A 31 -25.69 7.01 7.83
CA MET A 31 -24.85 7.38 8.96
C MET A 31 -24.89 8.91 9.13
N SER A 32 -25.48 9.40 10.21
CA SER A 32 -25.66 10.84 10.49
C SER A 32 -26.48 11.61 9.42
N GLY A 33 -27.37 10.95 8.67
CA GLY A 33 -28.17 11.60 7.62
C GLY A 33 -27.38 11.91 6.35
N LEU A 34 -26.22 11.28 6.14
CA LEU A 34 -25.36 11.48 4.96
C LEU A 34 -26.11 11.26 3.64
N ARG A 35 -27.01 10.26 3.61
CA ARG A 35 -27.80 9.99 2.40
C ARG A 35 -28.67 11.18 2.07
N HIS A 36 -29.35 11.73 3.07
CA HIS A 36 -30.17 12.91 2.91
C HIS A 36 -29.34 14.14 2.52
N LEU A 37 -28.14 14.32 3.09
CA LEU A 37 -27.23 15.41 2.75
C LEU A 37 -26.74 15.32 1.29
N VAL A 38 -26.39 14.13 0.83
CA VAL A 38 -25.97 13.91 -0.56
C VAL A 38 -27.15 14.06 -1.54
N THR A 39 -28.37 13.71 -1.17
CA THR A 39 -29.51 13.79 -2.10
C THR A 39 -30.23 15.13 -2.12
N SER A 40 -30.21 15.90 -1.02
CA SER A 40 -30.96 17.16 -0.90
C SER A 40 -30.17 18.41 -1.30
N THR A 41 -28.86 18.28 -1.52
CA THR A 41 -27.99 19.44 -1.79
C THR A 41 -27.52 19.41 -3.25
N ALA A 42 -27.44 20.57 -3.91
CA ALA A 42 -26.96 20.69 -5.29
C ALA A 42 -25.54 20.13 -5.48
N ASP A 43 -24.71 20.23 -4.43
CA ASP A 43 -23.34 19.69 -4.40
C ASP A 43 -23.26 18.21 -4.01
N GLY A 44 -24.40 17.52 -3.90
CA GLY A 44 -24.51 16.11 -3.57
C GLY A 44 -23.57 15.17 -4.34
N PRO A 45 -23.51 15.26 -5.68
CA PRO A 45 -22.60 14.44 -6.47
C PRO A 45 -21.12 14.71 -6.17
N LEU A 46 -20.76 15.96 -5.86
CA LEU A 46 -19.39 16.33 -5.49
C LEU A 46 -19.03 15.77 -4.11
N ALA A 47 -19.94 15.86 -3.14
CA ALA A 47 -19.76 15.28 -1.81
C ALA A 47 -19.59 13.75 -1.88
N LEU A 48 -20.40 13.08 -2.70
CA LEU A 48 -20.28 11.64 -2.94
C LEU A 48 -18.95 11.28 -3.60
N ALA A 49 -18.53 12.04 -4.62
CA ALA A 49 -17.25 11.84 -5.29
C ALA A 49 -16.07 12.02 -4.33
N MET A 50 -16.08 13.08 -3.50
CA MET A 50 -15.05 13.32 -2.48
C MET A 50 -15.02 12.20 -1.45
N LEU A 51 -16.17 11.83 -0.89
CA LEU A 51 -16.27 10.74 0.08
C LEU A 51 -15.71 9.43 -0.47
N TRP A 52 -16.12 9.07 -1.69
CA TRP A 52 -15.64 7.87 -2.38
C TRP A 52 -14.16 7.94 -2.72
N PHE A 53 -13.67 9.08 -3.19
CA PHE A 53 -12.27 9.26 -3.58
C PHE A 53 -11.32 9.22 -2.38
N PHE A 54 -11.63 9.95 -1.30
CA PHE A 54 -10.82 9.96 -0.09
C PHE A 54 -10.79 8.57 0.58
N ASN A 55 -11.95 7.90 0.70
CA ASN A 55 -11.97 6.53 1.19
C ASN A 55 -11.26 5.56 0.25
N GLY A 56 -11.42 5.74 -1.07
CA GLY A 56 -10.76 4.99 -2.13
C GLY A 56 -9.24 4.98 -1.98
N ILE A 57 -8.64 6.16 -1.76
CA ILE A 57 -7.20 6.29 -1.55
C ILE A 57 -6.75 5.59 -0.26
N VAL A 58 -7.50 5.71 0.84
CA VAL A 58 -7.16 5.06 2.12
C VAL A 58 -7.15 3.54 1.97
N PHE A 59 -8.18 2.95 1.35
CA PHE A 59 -8.23 1.51 1.13
C PHE A 59 -7.17 1.04 0.13
N ALA A 60 -6.94 1.79 -0.95
CA ALA A 60 -5.87 1.48 -1.90
C ALA A 60 -4.49 1.52 -1.23
N GLY A 61 -4.24 2.50 -0.37
CA GLY A 61 -3.01 2.61 0.42
C GLY A 61 -2.79 1.40 1.34
N ALA A 62 -3.84 0.97 2.04
CA ALA A 62 -3.78 -0.23 2.89
C ALA A 62 -3.47 -1.50 2.07
N GLN A 63 -4.12 -1.69 0.91
CA GLN A 63 -3.88 -2.84 0.02
C GLN A 63 -2.45 -2.84 -0.52
N VAL A 64 -1.91 -1.69 -0.91
CA VAL A 64 -0.52 -1.55 -1.38
C VAL A 64 0.47 -1.83 -0.24
N GLY A 65 0.19 -1.36 0.98
CA GLY A 65 1.02 -1.64 2.16
C GLY A 65 1.10 -3.14 2.47
N VAL A 66 -0.06 -3.81 2.55
CA VAL A 66 -0.12 -5.27 2.78
C VAL A 66 0.59 -6.04 1.67
N ALA A 67 0.36 -5.67 0.41
CA ALA A 67 0.99 -6.30 -0.74
C ALA A 67 2.51 -6.15 -0.74
N LEU A 68 3.03 -5.02 -0.28
CA LEU A 68 4.48 -4.80 -0.13
C LEU A 68 5.06 -5.69 0.96
N PHE A 69 4.42 -5.78 2.13
CA PHE A 69 4.90 -6.61 3.23
C PHE A 69 4.88 -8.10 2.89
N LEU A 70 3.76 -8.62 2.36
CA LEU A 70 3.63 -10.03 1.98
C LEU A 70 4.63 -10.43 0.88
N ARG A 71 4.94 -9.50 -0.02
CA ARG A 71 5.92 -9.74 -1.07
C ARG A 71 7.35 -9.73 -0.54
N ALA A 72 7.66 -8.83 0.39
CA ALA A 72 8.96 -8.79 1.06
C ALA A 72 9.24 -10.08 1.86
N GLU A 73 8.22 -10.65 2.50
CA GLU A 73 8.32 -11.93 3.22
C GLU A 73 8.52 -13.09 2.24
N SER A 74 7.78 -13.13 1.13
CA SER A 74 7.93 -14.16 0.10
C SER A 74 9.30 -14.15 -0.58
N ASP A 75 9.89 -12.96 -0.81
CA ASP A 75 11.23 -12.83 -1.39
C ASP A 75 12.33 -13.17 -0.37
N ALA A 76 12.05 -13.09 0.93
CA ALA A 76 12.97 -13.52 2.00
C ALA A 76 13.05 -15.06 2.13
N GLU A 77 12.06 -15.79 1.63
CA GLU A 77 11.99 -17.26 1.66
C GLU A 77 12.60 -17.95 0.41
N GLY A 78 13.34 -17.21 -0.42
CA GLY A 78 14.18 -17.77 -1.48
C GLY A 78 15.33 -18.62 -0.91
N PRO A 79 15.91 -19.58 -1.68
CA PRO A 79 16.94 -20.51 -1.19
C PRO A 79 18.04 -19.77 -0.43
N ARG A 80 18.35 -20.21 0.79
CA ARG A 80 19.35 -19.65 1.72
C ARG A 80 20.75 -19.43 1.11
N GLY A 81 20.95 -18.45 0.23
CA GLY A 81 22.21 -18.41 -0.53
C GLY A 81 22.55 -17.16 -1.32
N SER A 82 21.80 -16.06 -1.22
CA SER A 82 22.27 -14.81 -1.85
C SER A 82 21.71 -13.58 -1.14
N ALA A 83 22.12 -13.35 0.10
CA ALA A 83 22.35 -11.96 0.49
C ALA A 83 23.41 -11.43 -0.50
N PRO A 84 23.21 -10.26 -1.16
CA PRO A 84 24.35 -9.60 -1.78
C PRO A 84 25.36 -9.45 -0.65
N ALA A 85 26.52 -10.10 -0.79
CA ALA A 85 27.62 -9.84 0.10
C ALA A 85 27.86 -8.34 0.00
N LEU A 86 27.39 -7.58 1.00
CA LEU A 86 28.00 -6.30 1.30
C LEU A 86 29.45 -6.68 1.49
N ALA A 87 30.25 -6.46 0.45
CA ALA A 87 31.67 -6.66 0.49
C ALA A 87 32.15 -5.79 1.65
N ALA A 88 32.39 -6.42 2.80
CA ALA A 88 33.01 -5.75 3.92
C ALA A 88 34.27 -5.12 3.33
N PRO A 89 34.44 -3.79 3.43
CA PRO A 89 35.67 -3.18 2.94
C PRO A 89 36.83 -3.94 3.60
N PRO A 90 37.83 -4.41 2.84
CA PRO A 90 38.89 -5.22 3.41
C PRO A 90 39.57 -4.39 4.49
N VAL A 91 39.32 -4.77 5.74
CA VAL A 91 39.92 -4.11 6.89
C VAL A 91 41.38 -4.53 6.87
N ALA A 92 42.25 -3.63 6.42
CA ALA A 92 43.69 -3.84 6.43
C ALA A 92 44.12 -4.04 7.88
N VAL A 93 44.38 -5.29 8.25
CA VAL A 93 44.93 -5.62 9.56
C VAL A 93 46.36 -5.11 9.55
N LEU A 94 46.61 -3.96 10.17
CA LEU A 94 47.98 -3.53 10.46
C LEU A 94 48.58 -4.56 11.40
N ARG A 95 49.38 -5.46 10.83
CA ARG A 95 50.23 -6.40 11.57
C ARG A 95 51.16 -5.56 12.43
N ARG A 96 50.81 -5.42 13.72
CA ARG A 96 51.66 -4.81 14.73
C ARG A 96 52.88 -5.71 14.89
N GLU A 97 53.93 -5.45 14.13
CA GLU A 97 55.23 -6.05 14.31
C GLU A 97 55.82 -5.53 15.62
N GLY A 98 55.57 -6.28 16.69
CA GLY A 98 56.28 -6.17 17.96
C GLY A 98 57.26 -7.32 18.09
N ARG A 99 58.53 -7.05 17.82
CA ARG A 99 59.74 -7.77 18.28
C ARG A 99 60.94 -7.00 17.72
N ALA A 100 61.95 -6.58 18.47
CA ALA A 100 62.36 -6.80 19.86
C ALA A 100 63.18 -5.58 20.32
#